data_AF-A0A0W0VHP1-F1
#
_entry.id   AF-A0A0W0VHP1-F1
#
_cell.length_a   1.000
_cell.length_b   1.000
_cell.length_c   1.000
_cell.angle_alpha   90.00
_cell.angle_beta   90.00
_cell.angle_gamma   90.00
#
_symmetry.space_group_name_H-M   'P 1'
#
loop_
_entity.id
_entity.type
_entity.pdbx_description
1 polymer ?
#
loop_
_entity_poly.entity_id
_entity_poly.type
_entity_poly.pdbx_seq_one_letter_code
_entity_poly.pdbx_strand_id
1 'polypeptide(L)'
;MNQEYFERLSDIAKKAQEPFQEFAELNVKTLQSISYLNPDELTKIKKPEELLEKQVELAVANGRKALEYFHKSFQIFEKAMLSFVQESKASIKETAKKAS
;
A
#
# COMPACT_ATOMS: atom_id res chain seq x y z
N MET A 1 35.08 3.25 10.65
CA MET A 1 33.74 3.83 10.89
C MET A 1 32.78 3.75 9.70
N ASN A 2 33.14 3.30 8.48
CA ASN A 2 32.19 3.29 7.34
C ASN A 2 31.45 1.96 7.09
N GLN A 3 32.00 0.83 7.53
CA GLN A 3 31.48 -0.48 7.13
C GLN A 3 30.21 -0.89 7.89
N GLU A 4 30.17 -0.69 9.21
CA GLU A 4 28.98 -0.98 10.04
C GLU A 4 27.75 -0.15 9.64
N TYR A 5 27.95 1.11 9.27
CA TYR A 5 26.87 1.96 8.76
C TYR A 5 26.33 1.46 7.42
N PHE A 6 27.23 1.00 6.54
CA PHE A 6 26.85 0.48 5.23
C PHE A 6 26.05 -0.83 5.37
N GLU A 7 26.45 -1.72 6.29
CA GLU A 7 25.71 -2.94 6.58
C GLU A 7 24.33 -2.65 7.16
N ARG A 8 24.21 -1.71 8.13
CA ARG A 8 22.90 -1.30 8.66
C ARG A 8 21.98 -0.72 7.58
N LEU A 9 22.52 0.11 6.68
CA LEU A 9 21.76 0.66 5.54
C LEU A 9 21.29 -0.44 4.58
N SER A 10 22.17 -1.39 4.27
CA SER A 10 21.84 -2.56 3.45
C SER A 10 20.73 -3.41 4.09
N ASP A 11 20.79 -3.64 5.40
CA ASP A 11 19.79 -4.43 6.10
C ASP A 11 18.43 -3.73 6.15
N ILE A 12 18.41 -2.41 6.37
CA ILE A 12 17.19 -1.61 6.26
C ILE A 12 16.62 -1.68 4.83
N ALA A 13 17.47 -1.56 3.82
CA ALA A 13 17.05 -1.64 2.42
C ALA A 13 16.41 -3.00 2.07
N LYS A 14 17.03 -4.11 2.50
CA LYS A 14 16.48 -5.46 2.33
C LYS A 14 15.13 -5.64 3.02
N LYS A 15 14.98 -5.10 4.24
CA LYS A 15 13.74 -5.18 5.02
C LYS A 15 12.62 -4.32 4.44
N ALA A 16 12.97 -3.19 3.84
CA ALA A 16 12.02 -2.31 3.18
C ALA A 16 11.63 -2.83 1.79
N GLN A 17 12.47 -3.65 1.14
CA GLN A 17 12.24 -4.13 -0.23
C GLN A 17 10.87 -4.80 -0.40
N GLU A 18 10.52 -5.73 0.48
CA GLU A 18 9.24 -6.47 0.42
C GLU A 18 8.02 -5.54 0.55
N PRO A 19 7.87 -4.71 1.61
CA PRO A 19 6.73 -3.81 1.69
C PRO A 19 6.70 -2.77 0.56
N PHE A 20 7.84 -2.29 0.06
CA PHE A 20 7.87 -1.40 -1.11
C PHE A 20 7.35 -2.10 -2.38
N GLN A 21 7.72 -3.36 -2.59
CA GLN A 21 7.20 -4.14 -3.71
C GLN A 21 5.69 -4.36 -3.58
N GLU A 22 5.20 -4.72 -2.39
CA GLU A 22 3.77 -4.88 -2.13
C GLU A 22 2.99 -3.57 -2.40
N PHE A 23 3.53 -2.42 -1.98
CA PHE A 23 2.95 -1.11 -2.29
C PHE A 23 2.97 -0.80 -3.78
N ALA A 24 4.06 -1.10 -4.50
CA ALA A 24 4.14 -0.87 -5.93
C ALA A 24 3.09 -1.70 -6.69
N GLU A 25 2.95 -2.98 -6.35
CA GLU A 25 1.92 -3.85 -6.92
C GLU A 25 0.51 -3.35 -6.60
N LEU A 26 0.28 -2.93 -5.35
CA LEU A 26 -0.99 -2.37 -4.91
C LEU A 26 -1.34 -1.09 -5.69
N ASN A 27 -0.38 -0.18 -5.85
CA ASN A 27 -0.56 1.07 -6.60
C ASN A 27 -0.91 0.82 -8.06
N VAL A 28 -0.20 -0.09 -8.72
CA VAL A 28 -0.48 -0.46 -10.12
C VAL A 28 -1.89 -1.04 -10.24
N LYS A 29 -2.25 -1.99 -9.37
CA LYS A 29 -3.60 -2.60 -9.37
C LYS A 29 -4.69 -1.55 -9.11
N THR A 30 -4.49 -0.65 -8.15
CA THR A 30 -5.45 0.42 -7.88
C THR A 30 -5.63 1.33 -9.08
N LEU A 31 -4.55 1.82 -9.69
CA LEU A 31 -4.62 2.69 -10.86
C LEU A 31 -5.32 2.01 -12.04
N GLN A 32 -5.03 0.73 -12.30
CA GLN A 32 -5.71 -0.06 -13.32
C GLN A 32 -7.20 -0.28 -13.02
N SER A 33 -7.57 -0.28 -11.74
CA SER A 33 -8.94 -0.55 -11.32
C SER A 33 -9.84 0.68 -11.32
N ILE A 34 -9.32 1.92 -11.35
CA ILE A 34 -10.14 3.13 -11.27
C ILE A 34 -11.14 3.16 -12.43
N SER A 35 -12.42 3.37 -12.11
CA SER A 35 -13.47 3.49 -13.12
C SER A 35 -13.60 4.96 -13.52
N TYR A 36 -13.71 5.19 -14.82
CA TYR A 36 -13.99 6.49 -15.40
C TYR A 36 -15.14 6.35 -16.40
N LEU A 37 -15.74 7.47 -16.75
CA LEU A 37 -16.76 7.50 -17.79
C LEU A 37 -16.07 7.33 -19.14
N ASN A 38 -16.43 6.30 -19.88
CA ASN A 38 -15.84 6.04 -21.19
C ASN A 38 -16.50 6.95 -22.25
N PRO A 39 -15.79 7.36 -23.32
CA PRO A 39 -16.37 8.18 -24.39
C PRO A 39 -17.63 7.56 -25.01
N ASP A 40 -17.65 6.23 -25.16
CA ASP A 40 -18.81 5.48 -25.67
C ASP A 40 -20.02 5.51 -24.73
N GLU A 41 -19.81 5.70 -23.43
CA GLU A 41 -20.88 5.85 -22.45
C GLU A 41 -21.40 7.29 -22.43
N LEU A 42 -20.50 8.27 -22.58
CA LEU A 42 -20.85 9.68 -22.67
C LEU A 42 -21.76 9.98 -23.87
N THR A 43 -21.49 9.38 -25.03
CA THR A 43 -22.33 9.55 -26.23
C THR A 43 -23.73 8.95 -26.11
N LYS A 44 -23.95 8.06 -25.13
CA LYS A 44 -25.25 7.43 -24.86
C LYS A 44 -26.12 8.21 -23.88
N ILE A 45 -25.56 9.21 -23.20
CA ILE A 45 -26.29 10.07 -22.26
C ILE A 45 -27.20 11.01 -23.07
N LYS A 46 -28.51 10.92 -22.81
CA LYS A 46 -29.52 11.72 -23.52
C LYS A 46 -30.06 12.86 -22.67
N LYS A 47 -29.92 12.76 -21.35
CA LYS A 47 -30.42 13.74 -20.39
C LYS A 47 -29.39 14.11 -19.33
N PRO A 48 -29.39 15.37 -18.82
CA PRO A 48 -28.47 15.78 -17.77
C PRO A 48 -28.54 14.94 -16.49
N GLU A 49 -29.72 14.43 -16.13
CA GLU A 49 -29.92 13.63 -14.92
C GLU A 49 -29.20 12.27 -15.00
N GLU A 50 -29.13 11.67 -16.19
CA GLU A 50 -28.40 10.41 -16.44
C GLU A 50 -26.89 10.60 -16.22
N LEU A 51 -26.35 11.79 -16.52
CA LEU A 51 -24.95 12.11 -16.23
C LEU A 51 -24.70 12.17 -14.72
N LEU A 52 -25.61 12.79 -13.95
CA LEU A 52 -25.49 12.86 -12.49
C LEU A 52 -25.54 11.46 -11.86
N GLU A 53 -26.47 10.61 -12.31
CA GLU A 53 -26.57 9.22 -11.87
C GLU A 53 -25.25 8.47 -12.12
N LYS A 54 -24.68 8.61 -13.33
CA LYS A 54 -23.37 8.00 -13.66
C LYS A 54 -22.24 8.50 -12.79
N GLN A 55 -22.19 9.80 -12.46
CA GLN A 55 -21.17 10.35 -11.57
C GLN A 55 -21.30 9.79 -10.15
N VAL A 56 -22.53 9.60 -9.64
CA VAL A 56 -22.77 8.97 -8.34
C VAL A 56 -22.34 7.50 -8.36
N GLU A 57 -22.69 6.75 -9.40
CA GLU A 57 -22.26 5.35 -9.57
C GLU A 57 -20.73 5.24 -9.57
N LEU A 58 -20.04 6.10 -10.34
CA LEU A 58 -18.58 6.15 -10.39
C LEU A 58 -17.98 6.54 -9.04
N ALA A 59 -18.54 7.53 -8.35
CA ALA A 59 -18.08 7.94 -7.03
C ALA A 59 -18.20 6.81 -6.00
N VAL A 60 -19.32 6.09 -6.00
CA VAL A 60 -19.52 4.93 -5.12
C VAL A 60 -18.55 3.79 -5.47
N ALA A 61 -18.40 3.48 -6.75
CA ALA A 61 -17.49 2.43 -7.21
C ALA A 61 -16.03 2.74 -6.87
N ASN A 62 -15.57 3.96 -7.15
CA ASN A 62 -14.21 4.40 -6.85
C ASN A 62 -13.99 4.60 -5.35
N GLY A 63 -15.00 5.04 -4.60
CA GLY A 63 -14.94 5.13 -3.14
C GLY A 63 -14.70 3.77 -2.48
N ARG A 64 -15.34 2.70 -2.97
CA ARG A 64 -15.06 1.32 -2.50
C ARG A 64 -13.63 0.89 -2.79
N LYS A 65 -13.11 1.18 -3.99
CA LYS A 65 -11.72 0.88 -4.36
C LYS A 65 -10.72 1.65 -3.51
N ALA A 66 -11.00 2.93 -3.23
CA ALA A 66 -10.19 3.74 -2.34
C ALA A 66 -10.16 3.14 -0.93
N LEU A 67 -11.32 2.76 -0.38
CA LEU A 67 -11.40 2.11 0.92
C LEU A 67 -10.62 0.78 0.95
N GLU A 68 -10.72 -0.03 -0.10
CA GLU A 68 -9.96 -1.27 -0.23
C GLU A 68 -8.44 -1.01 -0.31
N TYR A 69 -8.02 -0.01 -1.08
CA TYR A 69 -6.62 0.42 -1.15
C TYR A 69 -6.09 0.84 0.23
N PHE A 70 -6.86 1.64 0.98
CA PHE A 70 -6.47 2.03 2.34
C PHE A 70 -6.35 0.81 3.25
N HIS A 71 -7.33 -0.10 3.21
CA HIS A 71 -7.30 -1.32 4.02
C HIS A 71 -6.05 -2.16 3.74
N LYS A 72 -5.76 -2.43 2.46
CA LYS A 72 -4.56 -3.18 2.06
C LYS A 72 -3.26 -2.46 2.41
N SER A 73 -3.23 -1.14 2.26
CA SER A 73 -2.08 -0.31 2.65
C SER A 73 -1.78 -0.44 4.15
N PHE A 74 -2.83 -0.43 4.99
CA PHE A 74 -2.68 -0.67 6.43
C PHE A 74 -2.15 -2.07 6.74
N GLN A 75 -2.61 -3.10 6.03
CA GLN A 75 -2.10 -4.47 6.21
C GLN A 75 -0.62 -4.59 5.88
N ILE A 76 -0.17 -4.00 4.77
CA ILE A 76 1.25 -3.97 4.39
C ILE A 76 2.07 -3.27 5.48
N PHE A 77 1.59 -2.11 5.95
CA PHE A 77 2.26 -1.33 6.98
C PHE A 77 2.32 -2.07 8.33
N GLU A 78 1.22 -2.69 8.75
CA GLU A 78 1.14 -3.48 9.97
C GLU A 78 2.13 -4.65 9.92
N LYS A 79 2.15 -5.41 8.82
CA LYS A 79 3.11 -6.51 8.60
C LYS A 79 4.55 -6.02 8.73
N ALA A 80 4.89 -4.91 8.09
CA ALA A 80 6.22 -4.32 8.15
C ALA A 80 6.61 -3.89 9.58
N MET A 81 5.69 -3.23 10.31
CA MET A 81 5.93 -2.82 11.69
C MET A 81 6.06 -4.02 12.63
N LEU A 82 5.22 -5.04 12.51
CA LEU A 82 5.28 -6.24 13.33
C LEU A 82 6.61 -6.97 13.15
N SER A 83 7.07 -7.12 11.91
CA SER A 83 8.37 -7.71 11.59
C SER A 83 9.51 -6.95 12.29
N PHE A 84 9.52 -5.61 12.17
CA PHE A 84 10.52 -4.76 12.82
C PHE A 84 10.51 -4.88 14.36
N VAL A 85 9.33 -4.90 14.98
CA VAL A 85 9.18 -5.03 16.43
C VAL A 85 9.64 -6.40 16.93
N GLN A 86 9.30 -7.48 16.22
CA GLN A 86 9.72 -8.83 16.58
C GLN A 86 11.24 -8.99 16.53
N GLU A 87 11.86 -8.42 15.50
CA GLU A 87 13.31 -8.45 15.34
C GLU A 87 14.02 -7.61 16.40
N SER A 88 13.51 -6.42 16.71
CA SER A 88 14.02 -5.58 17.81
C SER A 88 13.99 -6.34 19.14
N LYS A 89 12.90 -7.08 19.42
CA LYS A 89 12.81 -7.95 20.60
C LYS A 89 13.82 -9.08 20.57
N ALA A 90 14.09 -9.67 19.41
CA ALA A 90 15.09 -10.74 19.25
C ALA A 90 16.52 -10.22 19.51
N SER A 91 16.89 -9.08 18.94
CA SER A 91 18.21 -8.46 19.16
C SER A 91 18.45 -8.08 20.62
N ILE A 92 17.41 -7.58 21.32
CA ILE A 92 17.50 -7.28 22.77
C ILE A 92 17.74 -8.57 23.58
N LYS A 93 17.02 -9.66 23.27
CA LYS A 93 17.21 -10.96 23.95
C LYS A 93 18.61 -11.53 23.72
N GLU A 94 19.12 -11.43 22.50
CA GLU A 94 20.46 -11.90 22.16
C GLU A 94 21.54 -11.11 22.93
N THR A 95 21.38 -9.78 23.01
CA THR A 95 22.28 -8.90 23.77
C THR A 95 22.25 -9.23 25.27
N ALA A 96 21.05 -9.44 25.85
CA ALA A 96 20.91 -9.82 27.25
C ALA A 96 21.57 -11.17 27.55
N LYS A 97 21.44 -12.15 26.65
CA LYS A 97 22.07 -13.47 26.78
C LYS A 97 23.60 -13.41 26.69
N LYS A 98 24.17 -12.53 25.85
CA LYS A 98 25.62 -12.31 25.76
C LYS A 98 26.21 -11.61 26.98
N ALA A 99 25.38 -10.89 27.75
CA ALA A 99 25.77 -10.16 28.96
C ALA A 99 25.57 -10.96 30.27
N SER A 100 25.02 -12.18 30.19
CA SER A 100 24.77 -13.10 31.32
C SER A 100 25.81 -14.21 31.33
#